data_AF-A0A965V5J8-F1
#
_entry.id   AF-A0A965V5J8-F1
#
_cell.length_a   1.000
_cell.length_b   1.000
_cell.length_c   1.000
_cell.angle_alpha   90.00
_cell.angle_beta   90.00
_cell.angle_gamma   90.00
#
_symmetry.space_group_name_H-M   'P 1'
#
loop_
_entity.id
_entity.type
_entity.pdbx_description
1 polymer ?
#
loop_
_entity_poly.entity_id
_entity_poly.type
_entity_poly.pdbx_seq_one_letter_code
_entity_poly.pdbx_strand_id
1 'polypeptide(L)' 'QWHFLTGQKEALYSLARKSFFILKPAEAKNLGDAGSDFIHTNNFVLVDQKNRIRGYYDGTSEEEVTKLMGHIKQLLKE' A
#
# COMPACT_ATOMS: atom_id res chain seq x y z
N GLN A 1 14.02 -1.60 11.28
CA GLN A 1 14.56 -2.64 10.37
C GLN A 1 13.56 -2.83 9.23
N TRP A 2 14.01 -2.80 7.98
CA TRP A 2 13.13 -3.00 6.82
C TRP A 2 13.15 -4.47 6.41
N HIS A 3 11.96 -5.02 6.14
CA HIS A 3 11.80 -6.35 5.56
C HIS A 3 11.28 -6.20 4.14
N PHE A 4 12.08 -6.63 3.17
CA PHE A 4 11.68 -6.63 1.77
C PHE A 4 11.13 -8.01 1.41
N LEU A 5 9.92 -8.03 0.82
CA LEU A 5 9.28 -9.25 0.35
C LEU A 5 9.34 -9.30 -1.18
N THR A 6 9.53 -10.50 -1.73
CA THR A 6 9.53 -10.79 -3.17
C THR A 6 8.90 -12.16 -3.43
N GLY A 7 8.70 -12.51 -4.70
CA GLY A 7 8.09 -13.78 -5.09
C GLY A 7 7.61 -13.79 -6.53
N GLN A 8 6.70 -14.71 -6.84
CA GLN A 8 6.08 -14.80 -8.16
C GLN A 8 5.28 -13.53 -8.49
N LYS A 9 5.38 -13.05 -9.73
CA LYS A 9 4.76 -11.81 -10.20
C LYS A 9 3.26 -11.80 -9.93
N GLU A 10 2.57 -12.90 -10.19
CA GLU A 10 1.13 -13.07 -10.04
C GLU A 10 0.71 -12.91 -8.57
N ALA A 11 1.49 -13.49 -7.64
CA ALA A 11 1.23 -13.39 -6.22
C ALA A 11 1.42 -11.95 -5.71
N LEU A 12 2.50 -11.29 -6.13
CA LEU A 12 2.77 -9.88 -5.79
C LEU A 12 1.68 -8.95 -6.33
N TYR A 13 1.22 -9.17 -7.56
CA TYR A 13 0.17 -8.36 -8.20
C TYR A 13 -1.19 -8.60 -7.55
N SER A 14 -1.50 -9.85 -7.17
CA SER A 14 -2.71 -10.19 -6.43
C SER A 14 -2.71 -9.53 -5.05
N LEU A 15 -1.59 -9.58 -4.34
CA LEU A 15 -1.42 -8.94 -3.04
C LEU A 15 -1.64 -7.42 -3.12
N ALA A 16 -0.97 -6.76 -4.07
CA ALA A 16 -1.11 -5.33 -4.30
C ALA A 16 -2.56 -4.92 -4.65
N ARG A 17 -3.20 -5.61 -5.61
CA ARG A 17 -4.51 -5.20 -6.14
C ARG A 17 -5.68 -5.63 -5.28
N LYS A 18 -5.64 -6.83 -4.73
CA LYS A 18 -6.79 -7.47 -4.06
C LYS A 18 -6.70 -7.47 -2.54
N SER A 19 -5.49 -7.35 -1.98
CA SER A 19 -5.31 -7.41 -0.53
C SER A 19 -5.05 -6.03 0.05
N PHE A 20 -4.07 -5.30 -0.48
CA PHE A 20 -3.75 -3.95 -0.02
C PHE A 20 -4.44 -2.84 -0.81
N PHE A 21 -5.14 -3.14 -1.91
CA PHE A 21 -5.89 -2.16 -2.72
C PHE A 21 -5.09 -0.90 -3.10
N ILE A 22 -3.78 -1.03 -3.33
CA ILE A 22 -2.88 0.11 -3.56
C ILE A 22 -2.89 0.64 -5.00
N LEU A 23 -3.70 0.05 -5.88
CA LEU A 23 -3.88 0.50 -7.26
C LEU A 23 -5.26 1.12 -7.43
N LYS A 24 -5.31 2.40 -7.82
CA LYS A 24 -6.60 3.03 -8.15
C LYS A 24 -7.09 2.53 -9.52
N PRO A 25 -8.40 2.34 -9.72
CA PRO A 25 -8.95 1.95 -11.03
C PRO A 25 -8.59 2.91 -12.17
N ALA A 26 -8.31 4.18 -11.89
CA ALA A 26 -7.88 5.16 -12.88
C ALA A 26 -6.46 4.90 -13.42
N GLU A 27 -5.55 4.39 -12.58
CA GLU A 27 -4.22 3.94 -13.00
C GLU A 27 -4.33 2.62 -13.79
N ALA A 28 -5.37 1.82 -13.50
CA ALA A 28 -5.73 0.64 -14.27
C ALA A 28 -6.51 0.94 -15.58
N LYS A 29 -6.78 2.20 -15.94
CA LYS A 29 -7.41 2.55 -17.24
C LYS A 29 -6.40 2.86 -18.34
N ASN A 30 -5.13 3.07 -17.99
CA ASN A 30 -4.02 3.19 -18.95
C ASN A 30 -3.49 1.81 -19.42
N LEU A 31 -4.33 0.76 -19.35
CA LEU A 31 -4.07 -0.58 -19.87
C LEU A 31 -4.12 -0.64 -21.42
N GLY A 32 -3.60 0.39 -22.08
CA GLY A 32 -3.39 0.44 -23.52
C GLY A 32 -2.25 -0.46 -23.99
N ASP A 33 -1.47 -1.04 -23.08
CA ASP A 33 -0.48 -2.08 -23.40
C ASP A 33 -0.43 -3.11 -22.26
N ALA A 34 -1.12 -4.23 -22.43
CA ALA A 34 -1.31 -5.28 -21.43
C ALA A 34 -0.04 -6.08 -21.07
N GLY A 35 1.16 -5.53 -21.28
CA GLY A 35 2.45 -6.21 -21.12
C GLY A 35 3.41 -5.63 -20.07
N SER A 36 3.36 -4.33 -19.75
CA SER A 36 4.50 -3.64 -19.11
C SER A 36 4.25 -2.90 -17.79
N ASP A 37 3.02 -2.82 -17.28
CA ASP A 37 2.73 -1.97 -16.11
C ASP A 37 3.26 -2.54 -14.80
N PHE A 38 4.43 -2.06 -14.39
CA PHE A 38 4.97 -2.24 -13.05
C PHE A 38 4.10 -1.49 -12.04
N ILE A 39 3.60 -2.22 -11.04
CA ILE A 39 2.80 -1.63 -9.96
C ILE A 39 3.73 -0.87 -9.02
N HIS A 40 3.53 0.45 -8.93
CA HIS A 40 4.19 1.31 -7.94
C HIS A 40 3.16 2.25 -7.29
N THR A 41 3.32 2.51 -6.00
CA THR A 41 2.55 3.51 -5.26
C THR A 41 3.48 4.25 -4.30
N ASN A 42 3.17 5.51 -4.03
CA ASN A 42 3.85 6.28 -2.97
C ASN A 42 3.20 6.04 -1.60
N ASN A 43 2.12 5.25 -1.52
CA ASN A 43 1.36 5.10 -0.30
C ASN A 43 1.98 4.10 0.67
N PHE A 44 2.09 4.48 1.94
CA PHE A 44 2.18 3.55 3.06
C PHE A 44 0.79 3.05 3.45
N VAL A 45 0.72 1.77 3.84
CA VAL A 45 -0.52 1.14 4.34
C VAL A 45 -0.31 0.74 5.79
N LEU A 46 -1.13 1.27 6.70
CA LEU A 46 -1.13 0.85 8.11
C LEU A 46 -2.05 -0.35 8.29
N VAL A 47 -1.53 -1.44 8.86
CA VAL A 47 -2.29 -2.67 9.11
C VAL A 47 -2.16 -3.07 10.58
N ASP A 48 -3.26 -3.51 11.19
CA ASP A 48 -3.28 -3.97 12.58
C ASP A 48 -2.99 -5.47 12.76
N GLN A 49 -2.86 -5.91 14.01
CA GLN A 49 -2.58 -7.31 14.36
C GLN A 49 -3.69 -8.30 13.96
N LYS A 50 -4.87 -7.80 13.59
CA LYS A 50 -6.00 -8.60 13.09
C LYS A 50 -6.05 -8.57 11.56
N ASN A 51 -4.97 -8.16 10.90
CA ASN A 51 -4.82 -8.03 9.45
C ASN A 51 -5.82 -7.05 8.81
N ARG A 52 -6.23 -6.01 9.53
CA ARG A 52 -7.15 -4.99 9.01
C ARG A 52 -6.39 -3.76 8.58
N ILE A 53 -6.72 -3.24 7.41
CA ILE A 53 -6.19 -1.96 6.93
C ILE A 53 -6.81 -0.84 7.75
N ARG A 54 -5.95 0.01 8.33
CA ARG A 54 -6.32 1.15 9.18
C ARG A 54 -6.20 2.48 8.47
N GLY A 55 -5.43 2.56 7.39
CA GLY A 55 -5.33 3.75 6.56
C GLY A 55 -4.25 3.67 5.49
N TYR A 56 -4.31 4.62 4.57
CA TYR A 56 -3.34 4.87 3.51
C TYR A 56 -2.79 6.27 3.69
N TYR A 57 -1.49 6.45 3.46
CA TYR A 57 -0.80 7.72 3.66
C TYR A 57 0.20 7.91 2.54
N ASP A 58 0.22 9.08 1.92
CA ASP A 58 1.25 9.40 0.93
C ASP A 58 2.61 9.53 1.63
N GLY A 59 3.52 8.60 1.36
CA GLY A 59 4.87 8.57 1.91
C GLY A 59 5.78 9.68 1.38
N THR A 60 5.33 10.45 0.37
CA THR A 60 6.02 11.63 -0.14
C THR A 60 5.52 12.95 0.46
N SER A 61 4.48 12.90 1.30
CA SER A 61 3.94 14.05 2.04
C SER A 61 4.32 14.00 3.52
N GLU A 62 5.06 15.01 3.99
CA GLU A 62 5.45 15.11 5.41
C GLU A 62 4.24 15.20 6.35
N GLU A 63 3.18 15.87 5.92
CA GLU A 63 1.93 15.98 6.67
C GLU A 63 1.29 14.59 6.88
N GLU A 64 1.16 13.81 5.80
CA GLU A 64 0.54 12.49 5.86
C GLU A 64 1.42 11.48 6.60
N VAL A 65 2.75 11.60 6.51
CA VAL A 65 3.68 10.80 7.34
C VAL A 65 3.55 11.16 8.82
N THR A 66 3.41 12.44 9.17
CA THR A 66 3.20 12.88 10.56
C THR A 66 1.89 12.29 11.11
N LYS A 67 0.83 12.32 10.31
CA LYS A 67 -0.47 11.72 10.63
C LYS A 67 -0.39 10.20 10.80
N LEU A 68 0.31 9.50 9.91
CA LEU A 68 0.60 8.06 10.03
C LEU A 68 1.24 7.74 11.39
N MET A 69 2.26 8.49 11.78
CA MET A 69 2.94 8.30 13.07
C MET A 69 2.00 8.51 14.27
N GLY A 70 1.07 9.47 14.17
CA GLY A 70 0.02 9.68 15.17
C GLY A 70 -0.94 8.49 15.26
N HIS A 71 -1.41 7.99 14.13
CA HIS A 71 -2.32 6.85 14.07
C HIS A 71 -1.65 5.54 14.52
N ILE A 72 -0.35 5.34 14.27
CA ILE A 72 0.42 4.23 14.83
C ILE A 72 0.39 4.29 16.36
N LYS A 73 0.63 5.45 16.97
CA LYS A 73 0.60 5.63 18.43
C LYS A 73 -0.78 5.38 19.01
N GLN A 74 -1.85 5.74 18.30
CA GLN A 74 -3.22 5.45 18.69
C GLN A 74 -3.49 3.94 18.63
N LEU A 75 -3.11 3.29 17.52
CA LEU A 75 -3.30 1.86 17.30
C LEU A 75 -2.61 1.00 18.36
N LEU A 76 -1.42 1.42 18.83
CA LEU A 76 -0.69 0.72 19.89
C LEU A 76 -1.35 0.82 21.28
N LYS A 77 -2.37 1.66 21.44
CA LYS A 77 -3.16 1.79 22.68
C LYS A 77 -4.50 1.05 22.64
N GLU A 78 -4.86 0.47 21.49
CA GLU A 78 -6.05 -0.36 21.31
C GLU A 78 -5.82 -1.79 21.81
#